data_AF-A0A963RTD4-F1
#
_entry.id   AF-A0A963RTD4-F1
#
_cell.length_a   1.000
_cell.length_b   1.000
_cell.length_c   1.000
_cell.angle_alpha   90.00
_cell.angle_beta   90.00
_cell.angle_gamma   90.00
#
_symmetry.space_group_name_H-M   'P 1'
#
loop_
_entity.id
_entity.type
_entity.pdbx_description
1 polymer ?
#
loop_
_entity_poly.entity_id
_entity_poly.type
_entity_poly.pdbx_seq_one_letter_code
_entity_poly.pdbx_strand_id
1 'polypeptide(L)'
;MNYVAACARHVWAGGRFDLEFQGARAVHRCRPGQPPRGRLYHRHHLSDPSPAPAVTAASTPAADVQARIARLFVHPVKSCAGVELREARLMDTGLDLDRAWMVVDEAGRFVTQRELPRMALVVPRIRHTEVVLRAPGMLALHLGIDEVESPTRATVWNDEVPAWDMGGVAAQWFSDFLGRPGLRLVR
;
A
#
# COMPACT_ATOMS: atom_id res chain seq x y z
N MET A 1 -18.19 -8.33 18.01
CA MET A 1 -17.61 -7.04 17.58
C MET A 1 -16.60 -7.37 16.50
N ASN A 2 -17.07 -7.41 15.25
CA ASN A 2 -16.39 -8.02 14.11
C ASN A 2 -15.83 -6.91 13.22
N TYR A 3 -14.50 -6.79 13.13
CA TYR A 3 -13.85 -5.99 12.10
C TYR A 3 -12.63 -6.75 11.57
N VAL A 4 -12.87 -7.59 10.58
CA VAL A 4 -11.83 -8.05 9.66
C VAL A 4 -12.27 -7.53 8.30
N ALA A 5 -11.57 -6.52 7.81
CA ALA A 5 -11.74 -6.05 6.45
C ALA A 5 -11.32 -7.19 5.54
N ALA A 6 -12.31 -7.84 4.93
CA ALA A 6 -12.15 -8.67 3.77
C ALA A 6 -11.87 -7.72 2.59
N CYS A 7 -10.62 -7.63 2.14
CA CYS A 7 -10.34 -7.19 0.79
C CYS A 7 -10.70 -8.35 -0.15
N ALA A 8 -12.00 -8.54 -0.37
CA ALA A 8 -12.54 -9.33 -1.46
C ALA A 8 -13.93 -8.76 -1.82
N ARG A 9 -13.98 -8.08 -2.96
CA ARG A 9 -15.16 -7.68 -3.74
C ARG A 9 -16.00 -6.50 -3.20
N HIS A 10 -15.79 -5.34 -3.81
CA HIS A 10 -16.89 -4.67 -4.50
C HIS A 10 -16.47 -4.44 -5.95
N VAL A 11 -17.08 -5.20 -6.86
CA VAL A 11 -17.22 -4.80 -8.26
C VAL A 11 -18.14 -3.60 -8.24
N TRP A 12 -17.58 -2.39 -8.32
CA TRP A 12 -18.38 -1.20 -8.57
C TRP A 12 -18.63 -1.12 -10.08
N ALA A 13 -19.85 -1.46 -10.48
CA ALA A 13 -20.31 -1.31 -11.85
C ALA A 13 -20.52 0.18 -12.15
N GLY A 14 -19.82 0.69 -13.18
CA GLY A 14 -20.22 1.88 -13.92
C GLY A 14 -19.68 3.22 -13.39
N GLY A 15 -18.56 3.67 -13.97
CA GLY A 15 -18.12 5.06 -13.87
C GLY A 15 -16.75 5.24 -14.48
N ARG A 16 -16.68 5.62 -15.77
CA ARG A 16 -15.43 6.06 -16.40
C ARG A 16 -14.97 7.34 -15.71
N PHE A 17 -13.76 7.35 -15.19
CA PHE A 17 -12.99 8.58 -15.01
C PHE A 17 -11.67 8.40 -15.73
N ASP A 18 -11.61 8.96 -16.94
CA ASP A 18 -10.36 9.23 -17.63
C ASP A 18 -9.60 10.29 -16.82
N LEU A 19 -8.49 9.89 -16.21
CA LEU A 19 -7.48 10.81 -15.68
C LEU A 19 -6.18 10.53 -16.41
N GLU A 20 -6.02 11.22 -17.54
CA GLU A 20 -4.79 11.32 -18.30
C GLU A 20 -3.77 12.11 -17.45
N PHE A 21 -2.80 11.41 -16.86
CA PHE A 21 -1.66 12.02 -16.18
C PHE A 21 -0.57 12.33 -17.22
N GLN A 22 -0.39 13.59 -17.59
CA GLN A 22 0.84 14.06 -18.23
C GLN A 22 1.75 14.70 -17.19
N GLY A 23 2.83 13.97 -16.86
CA GLY A 23 3.87 14.35 -15.91
C GLY A 23 4.78 15.47 -16.40
N ALA A 24 5.40 16.16 -15.43
CA ALA A 24 6.32 17.27 -15.66
C ALA A 24 7.79 16.84 -15.55
N ARG A 25 8.56 17.14 -16.63
CA ARG A 25 10.01 17.48 -16.74
C ARG A 25 11.04 16.38 -16.37
N ALA A 26 12.25 16.29 -16.95
CA ALA A 26 13.16 17.18 -17.70
C ALA A 26 13.90 16.34 -18.81
N VAL A 27 14.76 16.79 -19.73
CA VAL A 27 15.96 17.66 -19.71
C VAL A 27 16.32 18.03 -21.17
N HIS A 28 16.92 19.20 -21.36
CA HIS A 28 17.50 19.75 -22.59
C HIS A 28 18.29 18.76 -23.48
N ARG A 29 18.08 18.88 -24.80
CA ARG A 29 19.15 18.66 -25.80
C ARG A 29 18.98 19.64 -26.96
N CYS A 30 19.96 20.52 -27.15
CA CYS A 30 20.03 21.51 -28.23
C CYS A 30 20.93 20.97 -29.35
N ARG A 31 20.54 21.14 -30.63
CA ARG A 31 21.46 21.30 -31.77
C ARG A 31 20.79 22.05 -32.95
N PRO A 32 21.59 22.69 -33.83
CA PRO A 32 21.22 23.89 -34.58
C PRO A 32 20.91 23.64 -36.06
N GLY A 33 20.19 24.56 -36.73
CA GLY A 33 20.15 24.59 -38.21
C GLY A 33 18.96 25.30 -38.88
N GLN A 34 19.08 26.62 -39.04
CA GLN A 34 18.62 27.47 -40.16
C GLN A 34 17.10 27.78 -40.37
N PRO A 35 16.73 29.03 -40.75
CA PRO A 35 15.35 29.53 -40.66
C PRO A 35 14.63 29.59 -42.03
N PRO A 36 13.28 29.70 -42.02
CA PRO A 36 12.58 30.33 -43.14
C PRO A 36 11.80 31.59 -42.71
N ARG A 37 12.24 32.71 -43.31
CA ARG A 37 11.45 33.79 -43.92
C ARG A 37 10.13 34.22 -43.26
N GLY A 38 10.24 35.35 -42.57
CA GLY A 38 9.38 36.53 -42.70
C GLY A 38 7.88 36.33 -42.92
N ARG A 39 7.11 36.42 -41.84
CA ARG A 39 5.78 37.04 -41.85
C ARG A 39 5.72 38.06 -40.73
N LEU A 40 5.38 39.29 -41.10
CA LEU A 40 5.05 40.39 -40.20
C LEU A 40 3.77 40.00 -39.46
N TYR A 41 3.86 39.70 -38.17
CA TYR A 41 2.69 39.62 -37.30
C TYR A 41 2.46 41.01 -36.70
N HIS A 42 1.24 41.52 -36.91
CA HIS A 42 0.76 42.74 -36.29
C HIS A 42 0.96 42.67 -34.77
N ARG A 43 1.53 43.74 -34.22
CA ARG A 43 1.70 43.96 -32.77
C ARG A 43 0.31 44.07 -32.14
N HIS A 44 -0.24 42.95 -31.70
CA HIS A 44 -1.36 42.97 -30.76
C HIS A 44 -0.84 43.50 -29.43
N HIS A 45 -1.47 44.57 -28.96
CA HIS A 45 -1.28 45.16 -27.65
C HIS A 45 -1.40 44.05 -26.59
N LEU A 46 -0.31 43.76 -25.87
CA LEU A 46 -0.37 42.93 -24.67
C LEU A 46 -1.14 43.74 -23.62
N SER A 47 -2.41 43.40 -23.40
CA SER A 47 -3.12 43.75 -22.19
C SER A 47 -2.54 42.94 -21.04
N ASP A 48 -2.32 43.57 -19.88
CA ASP A 48 -1.86 42.90 -18.67
C ASP A 48 -2.74 41.66 -18.35
N PRO A 49 -2.15 40.56 -17.85
CA PRO A 49 -2.93 39.41 -17.41
C PRO A 49 -3.78 39.81 -16.20
N SER A 50 -5.10 39.74 -16.39
CA SER A 50 -6.09 39.83 -15.32
C SER A 50 -5.71 38.88 -14.18
N PRO A 51 -5.75 39.32 -12.90
CA PRO A 51 -5.47 38.41 -11.80
C PRO A 51 -6.47 37.26 -11.81
N ALA A 52 -5.97 36.03 -11.75
CA ALA A 52 -6.79 34.84 -11.58
C ALA A 52 -7.64 34.99 -10.31
N PRO A 53 -8.93 34.56 -10.31
CA PRO A 53 -9.75 34.64 -9.12
C PRO A 53 -9.09 33.84 -8.00
N ALA A 54 -8.96 34.49 -6.83
CA ALA A 54 -8.53 33.82 -5.62
C ALA A 54 -9.46 32.63 -5.37
N VAL A 55 -8.87 31.43 -5.30
CA VAL A 55 -9.61 30.24 -4.90
C VAL A 55 -9.95 30.42 -3.42
N THR A 56 -11.15 30.95 -3.16
CA THR A 56 -11.70 31.06 -1.81
C THR A 56 -11.76 29.64 -1.25
N ALA A 57 -10.99 29.37 -0.20
CA ALA A 57 -11.06 28.10 0.51
C ALA A 57 -12.51 27.89 0.96
N ALA A 58 -13.21 26.97 0.30
CA ALA A 58 -14.56 26.60 0.69
C ALA A 58 -14.54 26.17 2.16
N SER A 59 -15.31 26.84 3.00
CA SER A 59 -15.48 26.45 4.39
C SER A 59 -16.10 25.05 4.41
N THR A 60 -15.31 24.05 4.83
CA THR A 60 -15.85 22.73 5.12
C THR A 60 -16.97 22.89 6.15
N PRO A 61 -18.20 22.39 5.90
CA PRO A 61 -19.26 22.46 6.89
C PRO A 61 -18.78 21.77 8.16
N ALA A 62 -18.98 22.41 9.30
CA ALA A 62 -18.55 21.89 10.59
C ALA A 62 -19.21 20.52 10.81
N ALA A 63 -18.40 19.47 10.90
CA ALA A 63 -18.89 18.14 11.20
C ALA A 63 -19.61 18.14 12.56
N ASP A 64 -20.75 17.45 12.65
CA ASP A 64 -21.53 17.31 13.89
C ASP A 64 -20.76 16.57 15.00
N VAL A 65 -19.63 15.94 14.67
CA VAL A 65 -18.74 15.25 15.59
C VAL A 65 -17.29 15.69 15.32
N GLN A 66 -16.60 16.05 16.39
CA GLN A 66 -15.17 16.31 16.39
C GLN A 66 -14.45 15.21 17.17
N ALA A 67 -13.38 14.69 16.60
CA ALA A 67 -12.53 13.69 17.23
C ALA A 67 -11.07 13.93 16.87
N ARG A 68 -10.17 13.44 17.73
CA ARG A 68 -8.72 13.44 17.49
C ARG A 68 -8.21 12.00 17.51
N ILE A 69 -7.41 11.64 16.51
CA ILE A 69 -6.70 10.36 16.50
C ILE A 69 -5.67 10.38 17.63
N ALA A 70 -5.87 9.50 18.63
CA ALA A 70 -4.96 9.39 19.76
C ALA A 70 -3.69 8.60 19.38
N ARG A 71 -3.86 7.50 18.65
CA ARG A 71 -2.79 6.61 18.18
C ARG A 71 -3.20 5.95 16.87
N LEU A 72 -2.22 5.63 16.04
CA LEU A 72 -2.43 5.01 14.73
C LEU A 72 -1.61 3.73 14.68
N PHE A 73 -2.21 2.65 14.16
CA PHE A 73 -1.54 1.36 14.08
C PHE A 73 -1.81 0.69 12.73
N VAL A 74 -0.82 -0.05 12.26
CA VAL A 74 -0.95 -1.00 11.15
C VAL A 74 -0.46 -2.37 11.58
N HIS A 75 -0.96 -3.42 10.93
CA HIS A 75 -0.55 -4.80 11.13
C HIS A 75 -0.01 -5.37 9.82
N PRO A 76 1.28 -5.17 9.49
CA PRO A 76 1.85 -5.60 8.22
C PRO A 76 1.56 -7.07 7.89
N VAL A 77 1.79 -7.94 8.87
CA VAL A 77 1.40 -9.35 8.78
C VAL A 77 0.13 -9.56 9.60
N LYS A 78 -0.91 -10.09 8.97
CA LYS A 78 -2.16 -10.49 9.61
C LYS A 78 -1.85 -11.35 10.84
N SER A 79 -2.53 -11.06 11.96
CA SER A 79 -2.43 -11.80 13.23
C SER A 79 -1.10 -11.64 13.99
N CYS A 80 -0.16 -10.83 13.49
CA CYS A 80 1.08 -10.49 14.20
C CYS A 80 0.96 -9.15 14.96
N ALA A 81 2.02 -8.76 15.68
CA ALA A 81 2.02 -7.51 16.44
C ALA A 81 1.81 -6.29 15.54
N GLY A 82 1.11 -5.28 16.07
CA GLY A 82 0.91 -4.00 15.38
C GLY A 82 2.14 -3.09 15.47
N VAL A 83 2.28 -2.22 14.48
CA VAL A 83 3.27 -1.14 14.44
C VAL A 83 2.55 0.17 14.65
N GLU A 84 2.94 0.92 15.69
CA GLU A 84 2.44 2.26 15.91
C GLU A 84 3.07 3.24 14.91
N LEU A 85 2.23 4.08 14.32
CA LEU A 85 2.61 5.09 13.35
C LEU A 85 2.27 6.49 13.87
N ARG A 86 3.03 7.49 13.40
CA ARG A 86 2.70 8.90 13.60
C ARG A 86 1.80 9.44 12.49
N GLU A 87 1.97 8.89 11.29
CA GLU A 87 1.24 9.20 10.09
C GLU A 87 1.18 7.95 9.21
N ALA A 88 0.18 7.87 8.35
CA ALA A 88 0.05 6.80 7.37
C ALA A 88 -0.58 7.34 6.10
N ARG A 89 -0.23 6.72 4.97
CA ARG A 89 -0.89 6.99 3.70
C ARG A 89 -2.21 6.24 3.68
N LEU A 90 -3.30 6.96 3.44
CA LEU A 90 -4.61 6.37 3.18
C LEU A 90 -4.70 6.03 1.69
N MET A 91 -5.05 4.78 1.40
CA MET A 91 -5.28 4.20 0.09
C MET A 91 -6.75 3.80 -0.01
N ASP A 92 -7.22 3.52 -1.23
CA ASP A 92 -8.59 3.02 -1.45
C ASP A 92 -8.87 1.69 -0.73
N THR A 93 -7.81 0.92 -0.45
CA THR A 93 -7.86 -0.37 0.25
C THR A 93 -7.63 -0.27 1.76
N GLY A 94 -7.38 0.93 2.29
CA GLY A 94 -7.07 1.17 3.70
C GLY A 94 -5.73 1.85 3.92
N LEU A 95 -5.16 1.71 5.12
CA LEU A 95 -3.84 2.26 5.39
C LEU A 95 -2.77 1.46 4.65
N ASP A 96 -1.79 2.17 4.09
CA ASP A 96 -0.65 1.53 3.44
C ASP A 96 0.04 0.54 4.39
N LEU A 97 0.41 -0.62 3.84
CA LEU A 97 0.95 -1.78 4.54
C LEU A 97 0.05 -2.42 5.61
N ASP A 98 -1.19 -2.00 5.83
CA ASP A 98 -2.08 -2.71 6.76
C ASP A 98 -2.55 -4.04 6.15
N ARG A 99 -2.21 -5.16 6.81
CA ARG A 99 -2.54 -6.54 6.41
C ARG A 99 -2.04 -6.90 5.00
N ALA A 100 -0.91 -6.33 4.61
CA ALA A 100 -0.27 -6.61 3.32
C ALA A 100 0.23 -8.06 3.19
N TRP A 101 0.44 -8.78 4.30
CA TRP A 101 0.81 -10.19 4.28
C TRP A 101 -0.07 -11.03 5.21
N MET A 102 -0.13 -12.33 4.94
CA MET A 102 -0.72 -13.31 5.83
C MET A 102 0.02 -14.64 5.80
N VAL A 103 -0.01 -15.35 6.93
CA VAL A 103 0.48 -16.72 7.00
C VAL A 103 -0.64 -17.67 6.58
N VAL A 104 -0.34 -18.64 5.73
CA VAL A 104 -1.27 -19.69 5.29
C VAL A 104 -0.70 -21.08 5.58
N ASP A 105 -1.58 -22.06 5.70
CA ASP A 105 -1.22 -23.48 5.78
C ASP A 105 -0.93 -24.09 4.39
N GLU A 106 -0.62 -25.39 4.35
CA GLU A 106 -0.34 -26.15 3.12
C GLU A 106 -1.52 -26.17 2.14
N ALA A 107 -2.74 -25.95 2.62
CA ALA A 107 -3.94 -25.84 1.81
C ALA A 107 -4.25 -24.39 1.38
N GLY A 108 -3.34 -23.45 1.67
CA GLY A 108 -3.51 -22.03 1.36
C GLY A 108 -4.52 -21.31 2.26
N ARG A 109 -4.97 -21.92 3.37
CA ARG A 109 -5.92 -21.27 4.29
C ARG A 109 -5.17 -20.38 5.26
N PHE A 110 -5.66 -19.16 5.44
CA PHE A 110 -5.05 -18.23 6.39
C PHE A 110 -5.06 -18.79 7.81
N VAL A 111 -3.96 -18.57 8.52
CA VAL A 111 -3.80 -18.95 9.93
C VAL A 111 -3.95 -17.71 10.81
N THR A 112 -4.60 -17.87 11.95
CA THR A 112 -4.86 -16.77 12.88
C THR A 112 -4.14 -16.87 14.21
N GLN A 113 -4.02 -15.73 14.89
CA GLN A 113 -3.55 -15.66 16.27
C GLN A 113 -4.42 -16.49 17.23
N ARG A 114 -5.71 -16.69 16.92
CA ARG A 114 -6.61 -17.53 17.74
C ARG A 114 -6.20 -18.99 17.67
N GLU A 115 -5.70 -19.44 16.53
CA GLU A 115 -5.19 -20.80 16.32
C GLU A 115 -3.75 -20.94 16.81
N LEU A 116 -2.90 -19.95 16.52
CA LEU A 116 -1.48 -19.92 16.88
C LEU A 116 -1.17 -18.63 17.68
N PRO A 117 -1.38 -18.61 19.00
CA PRO A 117 -1.17 -17.41 19.83
C PRO A 117 0.24 -16.83 19.77
N ARG A 118 1.25 -17.67 19.46
CA ARG A 118 2.65 -17.25 19.30
C ARG A 118 2.85 -16.25 18.17
N MET A 119 1.93 -16.13 17.20
CA MET A 119 1.99 -15.09 16.16
C MET A 119 2.06 -13.67 16.75
N ALA A 120 1.50 -13.46 17.95
CA ALA A 120 1.57 -12.18 18.67
C ALA A 120 3.01 -11.71 18.97
N LEU A 121 3.96 -12.66 19.02
CA LEU A 121 5.37 -12.41 19.34
C LEU A 121 6.19 -12.08 18.10
N VAL A 122 5.61 -12.20 16.91
CA VAL A 122 6.20 -11.71 15.67
C VAL A 122 5.99 -10.20 15.63
N VAL A 123 7.08 -9.45 15.77
CA VAL A 123 7.11 -8.00 15.82
C VAL A 123 7.65 -7.44 14.50
N PRO A 124 6.78 -6.81 13.69
CA PRO A 124 7.22 -6.12 12.47
C PRO A 124 7.89 -4.79 12.80
N ARG A 125 8.81 -4.37 11.93
CA ARG A 125 9.34 -3.01 11.86
C ARG A 125 9.37 -2.57 10.41
N ILE A 126 8.67 -1.49 10.10
CA ILE A 126 8.61 -0.91 8.76
C ILE A 126 9.87 -0.06 8.54
N ARG A 127 10.49 -0.23 7.38
CA ARG A 127 11.57 0.61 6.85
C ARG A 127 11.15 1.13 5.48
N HIS A 128 12.01 1.92 4.83
CA HIS A 128 11.68 2.58 3.57
C HIS A 128 11.26 1.62 2.45
N THR A 129 11.94 0.49 2.31
CA THR A 129 11.72 -0.47 1.19
C THR A 129 11.44 -1.89 1.68
N GLU A 130 11.38 -2.11 3.00
CA GLU A 130 11.26 -3.44 3.58
C GLU A 130 10.47 -3.43 4.88
N VAL A 131 9.93 -4.60 5.24
CA VAL A 131 9.42 -4.90 6.57
C VAL A 131 10.34 -5.95 7.19
N VAL A 132 10.89 -5.63 8.36
CA VAL A 132 11.74 -6.55 9.12
C VAL A 132 10.94 -7.20 10.22
N LEU A 133 10.82 -8.52 10.19
CA LEU A 133 10.17 -9.30 11.23
C LEU A 133 11.19 -9.81 12.23
N ARG A 134 10.84 -9.70 13.52
CA ARG A 134 11.62 -10.27 14.63
C ARG A 134 10.71 -11.11 15.50
N ALA A 135 11.26 -12.19 16.03
CA ALA A 135 10.60 -13.01 17.02
C ALA A 135 11.64 -13.63 17.97
N PRO A 136 11.27 -14.01 19.20
CA PRO A 136 12.20 -14.61 20.15
C PRO A 136 12.90 -15.85 19.59
N GLY A 137 14.22 -15.89 19.68
CA GLY A 137 15.04 -17.02 19.21
C GLY A 137 15.26 -17.10 17.70
N MET A 138 14.73 -16.16 16.92
CA MET A 138 14.83 -16.16 15.46
C MET A 138 15.78 -15.07 14.96
N LEU A 139 16.48 -15.34 13.85
CA LEU A 139 17.13 -14.29 13.07
C LEU A 139 16.08 -13.35 12.46
N ALA A 140 16.49 -12.13 12.15
CA ALA A 140 15.59 -11.17 11.50
C ALA A 140 15.23 -11.65 10.09
N LEU A 141 13.93 -11.65 9.76
CA LEU A 141 13.44 -11.91 8.42
C LEU A 141 13.18 -10.58 7.72
N HIS A 142 13.76 -10.40 6.56
CA HIS A 142 13.62 -9.19 5.74
C HIS A 142 12.64 -9.48 4.60
N LEU A 143 11.60 -8.65 4.49
CA LEU A 143 10.58 -8.75 3.45
C LEU A 143 10.63 -7.48 2.60
N GLY A 144 11.04 -7.58 1.34
CA GLY A 144 10.93 -6.46 0.40
C GLY A 144 9.48 -6.06 0.17
N ILE A 145 9.17 -4.76 0.20
CA ILE A 145 7.81 -4.24 -0.04
C ILE A 145 7.39 -4.43 -1.50
N ASP A 146 8.30 -4.67 -2.43
CA ASP A 146 8.00 -4.92 -3.85
C ASP A 146 8.50 -6.29 -4.32
N GLU A 147 8.90 -7.16 -3.39
CA GLU A 147 9.44 -8.48 -3.68
C GLU A 147 8.38 -9.56 -3.49
N VAL A 148 8.28 -10.46 -4.45
CA VAL A 148 7.45 -11.67 -4.44
C VAL A 148 8.17 -12.76 -5.21
N GLU A 149 7.95 -14.03 -4.89
CA GLU A 149 8.58 -15.14 -5.62
C GLU A 149 7.66 -15.71 -6.70
N SER A 150 6.47 -16.19 -6.34
CA SER A 150 5.61 -16.90 -7.29
C SER A 150 4.11 -16.68 -7.05
N PRO A 151 3.27 -16.69 -8.09
CA PRO A 151 1.83 -16.65 -7.92
C PRO A 151 1.32 -17.88 -7.17
N THR A 152 0.34 -17.66 -6.30
CA THR A 152 -0.36 -18.71 -5.55
C THR A 152 -1.82 -18.33 -5.33
N ARG A 153 -2.57 -19.16 -4.61
CA ARG A 153 -3.92 -18.88 -4.17
C ARG A 153 -3.99 -18.98 -2.66
N ALA A 154 -4.82 -18.13 -2.06
CA ALA A 154 -5.10 -18.20 -0.65
C ALA A 154 -6.61 -18.18 -0.41
N THR A 155 -7.04 -18.93 0.60
CA THR A 155 -8.42 -18.93 1.06
C THR A 155 -8.52 -18.05 2.29
N VAL A 156 -9.30 -16.99 2.20
CA VAL A 156 -9.64 -16.07 3.29
C VAL A 156 -11.13 -16.20 3.57
N TRP A 157 -11.44 -16.81 4.70
CA TRP A 157 -12.81 -17.23 5.04
C TRP A 157 -13.39 -18.16 3.97
N ASN A 158 -14.40 -17.70 3.24
CA ASN A 158 -15.06 -18.45 2.17
C ASN A 158 -14.64 -17.97 0.77
N ASP A 159 -13.70 -17.02 0.70
CA ASP A 159 -13.22 -16.45 -0.55
C ASP A 159 -11.83 -16.98 -0.88
N GLU A 160 -11.67 -17.43 -2.11
CA GLU A 160 -10.35 -17.75 -2.66
C GLU A 160 -9.86 -16.56 -3.49
N VAL A 161 -8.66 -16.09 -3.18
CA VAL A 161 -8.05 -14.89 -3.77
C VAL A 161 -6.70 -15.23 -4.42
N PRO A 162 -6.34 -14.55 -5.52
CA PRO A 162 -4.97 -14.60 -6.01
C PRO A 162 -4.05 -13.99 -4.96
N ALA A 163 -2.88 -14.61 -4.79
CA ALA A 163 -1.86 -14.14 -3.86
C ALA A 163 -0.47 -14.41 -4.45
N TRP A 164 0.55 -13.94 -3.77
CA TRP A 164 1.94 -14.16 -4.11
C TRP A 164 2.68 -14.77 -2.94
N ASP A 165 3.43 -15.83 -3.20
CA ASP A 165 4.28 -16.46 -2.23
C ASP A 165 5.55 -15.64 -1.98
N MET A 166 5.92 -15.52 -0.70
CA MET A 166 7.09 -14.76 -0.26
C MET A 166 8.35 -15.62 -0.11
N GLY A 167 8.29 -16.88 -0.55
CA GLY A 167 9.44 -17.74 -0.71
C GLY A 167 9.75 -18.71 0.41
N GLY A 168 10.68 -19.61 0.11
CA GLY A 168 11.09 -20.69 1.02
C GLY A 168 11.68 -20.19 2.33
N VAL A 169 12.39 -19.06 2.30
CA VAL A 169 12.99 -18.46 3.51
C VAL A 169 11.91 -17.97 4.47
N ALA A 170 10.90 -17.25 3.96
CA ALA A 170 9.79 -16.78 4.77
C ALA A 170 8.94 -17.95 5.30
N ALA A 171 8.67 -18.95 4.46
CA ALA A 171 7.96 -20.17 4.84
C ALA A 171 8.66 -20.89 6.00
N GLN A 172 9.96 -21.18 5.85
CA GLN A 172 10.76 -21.85 6.87
C GLN A 172 10.78 -21.06 8.18
N TRP A 173 10.99 -19.74 8.11
CA TRP A 173 11.02 -18.88 9.28
C TRP A 173 9.72 -18.93 10.09
N PHE A 174 8.56 -18.87 9.43
CA PHE A 174 7.27 -18.97 10.11
C PHE A 174 6.99 -20.37 10.63
N SER A 175 7.34 -21.42 9.87
CA SER A 175 7.19 -22.80 10.31
C SER A 175 8.02 -23.10 11.56
N ASP A 176 9.27 -22.69 11.58
CA ASP A 176 10.18 -22.87 12.72
C ASP A 176 9.69 -22.10 13.94
N PHE A 177 9.37 -20.81 13.75
CA PHE A 177 8.97 -19.98 14.88
C PHE A 177 7.63 -20.43 15.47
N LEU A 178 6.64 -20.78 14.64
CA LEU A 178 5.32 -21.16 15.10
C LEU A 178 5.23 -22.64 15.50
N GLY A 179 6.27 -23.44 15.21
CA GLY A 179 6.31 -24.87 15.53
C GLY A 179 5.28 -25.69 14.76
N ARG A 180 4.94 -25.25 13.54
CA ARG A 180 4.01 -25.95 12.64
C ARG A 180 4.63 -26.03 11.25
N PRO A 181 4.89 -27.24 10.71
CA PRO A 181 5.43 -27.38 9.36
C PRO A 181 4.42 -26.93 8.31
N GLY A 182 4.92 -26.63 7.11
CA GLY A 182 4.08 -26.36 5.94
C GLY A 182 3.43 -24.97 5.91
N LEU A 183 3.84 -24.06 6.81
CA LEU A 183 3.36 -22.68 6.78
C LEU A 183 4.05 -21.91 5.68
N ARG A 184 3.30 -21.02 5.03
CA ARG A 184 3.81 -20.10 4.01
C ARG A 184 3.40 -18.67 4.35
N LEU A 185 4.22 -17.71 3.94
CA LEU A 185 3.86 -16.30 3.97
C LEU A 185 3.43 -15.89 2.57
N VAL A 186 2.27 -15.26 2.44
CA VAL A 186 1.72 -14.80 1.17
C VAL A 186 1.26 -13.35 1.26
N ARG A 187 1.12 -12.70 0.09
CA ARG A 187 0.65 -11.33 -0.10
C ARG A 187 -0.47 -11.25 -1.12
#